data_AF-J5SKT5-F1
#
_entry.id   AF-J5SKT5-F1
#
_cell.length_a   1.000
_cell.length_b   1.000
_cell.length_c   1.000
_cell.angle_alpha   90.00
_cell.angle_beta   90.00
_cell.angle_gamma   90.00
#
_symmetry.space_group_name_H-M   'P 1'
#
loop_
_entity.id
_entity.type
_entity.pdbx_description
1 polymer ?
#
loop_
_entity_poly.entity_id
_entity_poly.type
_entity_poly.pdbx_seq_one_letter_code
_entity_poly.pdbx_strand_id
1 'polypeptide(L)'
;MTDREAIYLPPSELAARYKAGIQSSAPIQPHPSARVPGSTLIKKVENFYVRPRWLFVRIETEGGVVGWGEGTLEGHTEAVQGTLKDIERRIVGWDALNVEDIYTYLYRHRFYRGGEVLMSAMSGIDIALWDIKGKVLGVPVWQLLGGAVRERCEVYGWVGGDRPSDVLEQAKVRKAQGFTKVKMNATESIGWLDSPHALDETVQRLADIKSLGMDAGLDFHGRVHKTMAKQLAQQLEPHRPLFIEEPLLPGLVNEMKDLYNKTSIPIANASSPALMSAHTLRRGASTSFSLTLRTQAASRRRARLLSWPRRMISVLLRTVR
;
A
#
# COMPACT_ATOMS: atom_id res chain seq x y z
N MET A 1 -36.10 -18.59 19.64
CA MET A 1 -34.88 -17.82 19.30
C MET A 1 -33.76 -18.83 19.17
N THR A 2 -33.40 -19.22 17.95
CA THR A 2 -32.29 -20.15 17.70
C THR A 2 -31.07 -19.32 17.31
N ASP A 3 -30.03 -19.36 18.13
CA ASP A 3 -28.73 -18.74 17.87
C ASP A 3 -28.23 -19.15 16.49
N ARG A 4 -28.16 -18.18 15.58
CA ARG A 4 -27.46 -18.33 14.30
C ARG A 4 -26.04 -17.84 14.50
N GLU A 5 -25.17 -18.68 15.04
CA GLU A 5 -23.74 -18.47 14.90
C GLU A 5 -23.38 -18.58 13.42
N ALA A 6 -22.82 -17.50 12.87
CA ALA A 6 -22.25 -17.52 11.54
C ALA A 6 -20.94 -18.31 11.56
N ILE A 7 -21.02 -19.63 11.49
CA ILE A 7 -19.85 -20.50 11.38
C ILE A 7 -19.35 -20.41 9.94
N TYR A 8 -18.21 -19.72 9.74
CA TYR A 8 -17.49 -19.79 8.48
C TYR A 8 -16.87 -21.19 8.35
N LEU A 9 -17.44 -22.01 7.47
CA LEU A 9 -16.87 -23.30 7.09
C LEU A 9 -16.06 -23.10 5.80
N PRO A 10 -14.72 -22.97 5.86
CA PRO A 10 -13.92 -22.94 4.64
C PRO A 10 -14.06 -24.28 3.89
N PRO A 11 -13.90 -24.31 2.56
CA PRO A 11 -13.84 -25.55 1.78
C PRO A 11 -12.88 -26.56 2.44
N SER A 12 -13.22 -27.86 2.42
CA SER A 12 -12.56 -28.90 3.22
C SER A 12 -11.03 -28.93 3.11
N GLU A 13 -10.47 -28.69 1.91
CA GLU A 13 -9.02 -28.57 1.70
C GLU A 13 -8.39 -27.33 2.36
N LEU A 14 -9.09 -26.20 2.32
CA LEU A 14 -8.67 -24.98 3.01
C LEU A 14 -8.77 -25.15 4.52
N ALA A 15 -9.82 -25.83 5.03
CA ALA A 15 -9.99 -26.11 6.45
C ALA A 15 -8.80 -26.91 7.03
N ALA A 16 -8.32 -27.93 6.30
CA ALA A 16 -7.14 -28.69 6.69
C ALA A 16 -5.88 -27.82 6.72
N ARG A 17 -5.66 -26.96 5.71
CA ARG A 17 -4.53 -26.01 5.69
C ARG A 17 -4.61 -24.98 6.80
N TYR A 18 -5.81 -24.45 7.11
CA TYR A 18 -6.01 -23.52 8.22
C TYR A 18 -5.78 -24.18 9.59
N LYS A 19 -6.21 -25.44 9.75
CA LYS A 19 -5.97 -26.22 10.98
C LYS A 19 -4.48 -26.57 11.16
N ALA A 20 -3.79 -26.92 10.08
CA ALA A 20 -2.35 -27.18 10.11
C ALA A 20 -1.55 -25.90 10.43
N GLY A 21 -2.07 -24.73 10.03
CA GLY A 21 -1.40 -23.45 10.14
C GLY A 21 -0.24 -23.34 9.16
N ILE A 22 0.36 -22.16 9.10
CA ILE A 22 1.66 -22.00 8.41
C ILE A 22 2.72 -22.40 9.41
N GLN A 23 3.10 -23.67 9.37
CA GLN A 23 4.23 -24.18 10.14
C GLN A 23 5.51 -23.75 9.42
N SER A 24 6.00 -22.55 9.76
CA SER A 24 7.38 -22.19 9.42
C SER A 24 8.29 -23.24 10.05
N SER A 25 8.95 -24.06 9.23
CA SER A 25 9.93 -25.04 9.70
C SER A 25 11.19 -24.39 10.25
N ALA A 26 11.43 -23.11 9.92
CA ALA A 26 12.52 -22.33 10.48
C ALA A 26 12.10 -21.69 11.82
N PRO A 27 12.85 -21.90 12.91
CA PRO A 27 12.62 -21.17 14.15
C PRO A 27 12.78 -19.68 13.88
N ILE A 28 11.80 -18.88 14.33
CA ILE A 28 11.88 -17.43 14.26
C ILE A 28 13.00 -17.01 15.21
N GLN A 29 14.16 -16.70 14.64
CA GLN A 29 15.25 -16.11 15.41
C GLN A 29 14.86 -14.66 15.72
N PRO A 30 14.88 -14.26 17.00
CA PRO A 30 14.72 -12.86 17.36
C PRO A 30 15.74 -12.03 16.58
N HIS A 31 15.35 -10.83 16.15
CA HIS A 31 16.29 -9.91 15.54
C HIS A 31 17.48 -9.70 16.50
N PRO A 32 18.74 -9.55 16.03
CA PRO A 32 19.90 -9.37 16.93
C PRO A 32 19.79 -8.17 17.89
N SER A 33 18.92 -7.20 17.56
CA SER A 33 18.60 -6.06 18.42
C SER A 33 17.42 -6.29 19.38
N ALA A 34 16.81 -7.47 19.37
CA ALA A 34 15.80 -7.87 20.33
C ALA A 34 16.50 -8.10 21.68
N ARG A 35 16.42 -7.12 22.57
CA ARG A 35 17.08 -7.14 23.87
C ARG A 35 16.05 -7.42 24.98
N VAL A 36 16.51 -8.08 26.04
CA VAL A 36 15.83 -8.19 27.34
C VAL A 36 15.67 -6.78 27.92
N PRO A 37 14.49 -6.38 28.43
CA PRO A 37 14.06 -4.98 28.45
C PRO A 37 14.81 -4.12 29.49
N GLY A 38 15.19 -2.92 29.04
CA GLY A 38 15.25 -1.72 29.90
C GLY A 38 13.97 -0.90 29.74
N SER A 39 13.98 0.37 30.14
CA SER A 39 12.85 1.31 29.95
C SER A 39 12.44 1.41 28.47
N THR A 40 11.13 1.34 28.20
CA THR A 40 10.56 1.52 26.85
C THR A 40 10.15 2.97 26.58
N LEU A 41 10.45 3.88 27.50
CA LEU A 41 10.18 5.29 27.31
C LEU A 41 11.02 5.84 26.15
N ILE A 42 10.38 6.63 25.30
CA ILE A 42 11.02 7.26 24.14
C ILE A 42 12.02 8.29 24.67
N LYS A 43 13.30 8.07 24.38
CA LYS A 43 14.38 8.97 24.75
C LYS A 43 14.59 10.05 23.68
N LYS A 44 14.50 9.68 22.40
CA LYS A 44 14.81 10.59 21.28
C LYS A 44 14.10 10.17 20.00
N VAL A 45 13.74 11.16 19.18
CA VAL A 45 13.26 10.95 17.80
C VAL A 45 14.18 11.70 16.84
N GLU A 46 14.71 11.02 15.84
CA GLU A 46 15.58 11.61 14.82
C GLU A 46 15.01 11.34 13.44
N ASN A 47 15.41 12.16 12.47
CA ASN A 47 15.10 11.92 11.08
C ASN A 47 16.33 12.15 10.20
N PHE A 48 16.40 11.38 9.11
CA PHE A 48 17.54 11.36 8.20
C PHE A 48 17.03 11.52 6.78
N TYR A 49 17.33 12.67 6.17
CA TYR A 49 17.12 12.88 4.75
C TYR A 49 18.24 12.22 3.96
N VAL A 50 17.89 11.20 3.17
CA VAL A 50 18.82 10.44 2.34
C VAL A 50 18.47 10.71 0.88
N ARG A 51 19.42 11.29 0.14
CA ARG A 51 19.25 11.58 -1.28
C ARG A 51 18.93 10.30 -2.07
N PRO A 52 18.09 10.38 -3.13
CA PRO A 52 17.55 11.61 -3.69
C PRO A 52 16.27 12.14 -3.00
N ARG A 53 15.57 11.34 -2.19
CA ARG A 53 14.23 11.73 -1.68
C ARG A 53 13.74 10.99 -0.43
N TRP A 54 14.54 10.16 0.22
CA TRP A 54 14.08 9.34 1.35
C TRP A 54 14.16 10.12 2.66
N LEU A 55 13.16 9.92 3.52
CA LEU A 55 13.14 10.44 4.88
C LEU A 55 12.93 9.31 5.87
N PHE A 56 14.02 8.85 6.48
CA PHE A 56 13.96 7.85 7.56
C PHE A 56 13.73 8.50 8.91
N VAL A 57 12.99 7.81 9.77
CA VAL A 57 12.72 8.19 11.15
C VAL A 57 13.33 7.13 12.06
N ARG A 58 14.06 7.58 13.09
CA ARG A 58 14.68 6.72 14.10
C ARG A 58 14.13 7.10 15.46
N ILE A 59 13.65 6.13 16.23
CA ILE A 59 13.22 6.33 17.61
C ILE A 59 14.12 5.49 18.51
N GLU A 60 14.71 6.10 19.53
CA GLU A 60 15.51 5.42 20.55
C GLU A 60 14.76 5.44 21.89
N THR A 61 14.69 4.28 22.55
CA THR A 61 14.17 4.18 23.92
C THR A 61 15.29 4.34 24.96
N GLU A 62 14.94 4.68 26.20
CA GLU A 62 15.89 4.74 27.32
C GLU A 62 16.60 3.41 27.58
N GLY A 63 15.94 2.29 27.34
CA GLY A 63 16.51 0.93 27.37
C GLY A 63 17.41 0.60 26.17
N GLY A 64 17.67 1.55 25.28
CA GLY A 64 18.58 1.41 24.14
C GLY A 64 18.02 0.65 22.95
N VAL A 65 16.72 0.38 22.90
CA VAL A 65 16.07 -0.23 21.73
C VAL A 65 15.82 0.86 20.69
N VAL A 66 16.11 0.55 19.42
CA VAL A 66 15.97 1.49 18.31
C VAL A 66 14.98 0.95 17.28
N GLY A 67 13.98 1.78 16.95
CA GLY A 67 13.04 1.57 15.86
C GLY A 67 13.35 2.42 14.65
N TRP A 68 13.13 1.87 13.47
CA TRP A 68 13.24 2.56 12.19
C TRP A 68 11.89 2.61 11.48
N GLY A 69 11.58 3.77 10.93
CA GLY A 69 10.42 3.99 10.09
C GLY A 69 10.74 4.91 8.93
N GLU A 70 9.76 5.11 8.06
CA GLU A 70 9.93 5.94 6.88
C GLU A 70 8.72 6.85 6.69
N GLY A 71 8.97 8.16 6.65
CA GLY A 71 7.98 9.21 6.44
C GLY A 71 8.25 9.99 5.15
N THR A 72 8.64 9.31 4.09
CA THR A 72 8.91 9.96 2.79
C THR A 72 7.62 10.54 2.21
N LEU A 73 7.66 11.84 1.87
CA LEU A 73 6.64 12.52 1.06
C LEU A 73 7.36 13.35 0.00
N GLU A 74 7.34 12.86 -1.23
CA GLU A 74 8.06 13.48 -2.34
C GLU A 74 7.66 14.95 -2.53
N GLY A 75 8.66 15.82 -2.67
CA GLY A 75 8.50 17.26 -2.84
C GLY A 75 8.17 18.04 -1.56
N HIS A 76 8.02 17.38 -0.40
CA HIS A 76 7.56 18.02 0.85
C HIS A 76 8.40 17.64 2.07
N THR A 77 9.66 17.24 1.88
CA THR A 77 10.56 16.73 2.93
C THR A 77 10.63 17.67 4.14
N GLU A 78 10.86 18.96 3.92
CA GLU A 78 11.07 19.97 4.95
C GLU A 78 9.82 20.16 5.81
N ALA A 79 8.63 20.09 5.18
CA ALA A 79 7.34 20.15 5.88
C ALA A 79 7.16 18.93 6.80
N VAL A 80 7.54 17.74 6.32
CA VAL A 80 7.49 16.52 7.13
C VAL A 80 8.51 16.58 8.28
N GLN A 81 9.74 17.05 8.03
CA GLN A 81 10.77 17.21 9.08
C GLN A 81 10.33 18.20 10.17
N GLY A 82 9.71 19.32 9.78
CA GLY A 82 9.14 20.27 10.72
C GLY A 82 8.04 19.63 11.59
N THR A 83 7.19 18.79 10.96
CA THR A 83 6.16 18.04 11.66
C THR A 83 6.73 16.98 12.60
N LEU A 84 7.80 16.27 12.20
CA LEU A 84 8.48 15.28 13.05
C LEU A 84 9.11 15.94 14.28
N LYS A 85 9.76 17.10 14.13
CA LYS A 85 10.29 17.89 15.26
C LYS A 85 9.17 18.31 16.23
N ASP A 86 8.00 18.63 15.69
CA ASP A 86 6.83 18.96 16.50
C ASP A 86 6.27 17.73 17.26
N ILE A 87 6.23 16.56 16.61
CA ILE A 87 5.84 15.29 17.23
C ILE A 87 6.81 14.88 18.33
N GLU A 88 8.12 14.95 18.08
CA GLU A 88 9.18 14.60 19.04
C GLU A 88 8.96 15.25 20.40
N ARG A 89 8.75 16.59 20.42
CA ARG A 89 8.53 17.37 21.64
C ARG A 89 7.34 16.90 22.50
N ARG A 90 6.43 16.11 21.93
CA ARG A 90 5.21 15.64 22.62
C ARG A 90 5.31 14.21 23.12
N ILE A 91 6.06 13.36 22.42
CA ILE A 91 6.07 11.92 22.68
C ILE A 91 7.35 11.43 23.36
N VAL A 92 8.40 12.26 23.46
CA VAL A 92 9.55 11.95 24.33
C VAL A 92 9.05 11.76 25.77
N GLY A 93 9.55 10.72 26.43
CA GLY A 93 9.11 10.26 27.75
C GLY A 93 7.87 9.37 27.74
N TRP A 94 7.24 9.12 26.60
CA TRP A 94 6.10 8.20 26.50
C TRP A 94 6.57 6.78 26.25
N ASP A 95 5.80 5.79 26.70
CA ASP A 95 6.08 4.38 26.43
C ASP A 95 5.88 4.04 24.95
N ALA A 96 6.96 3.65 24.27
CA ALA A 96 6.95 3.27 22.86
C ALA A 96 6.06 2.05 22.55
N LEU A 97 5.70 1.23 23.56
CA LEU A 97 4.78 0.11 23.38
C LEU A 97 3.32 0.56 23.26
N ASN A 98 2.97 1.79 23.65
CA ASN A 98 1.62 2.33 23.55
C ASN A 98 1.31 2.93 22.16
N VAL A 99 1.59 2.17 21.11
CA VAL A 99 1.52 2.61 19.70
C VAL A 99 0.16 3.21 19.31
N GLU A 100 -0.95 2.57 19.70
CA GLU A 100 -2.30 3.06 19.37
C GLU A 100 -2.65 4.35 20.11
N ASP A 101 -2.15 4.51 21.34
CA ASP A 101 -2.38 5.71 22.14
C ASP A 101 -1.60 6.89 21.54
N ILE A 102 -0.32 6.70 21.24
CA ILE A 102 0.51 7.68 20.52
C ILE A 102 -0.14 8.06 19.18
N TYR A 103 -0.58 7.07 18.39
CA TYR A 103 -1.28 7.33 17.13
C TYR A 103 -2.55 8.16 17.34
N THR A 104 -3.39 7.77 18.30
CA THR A 104 -4.67 8.42 18.59
C THR A 104 -4.46 9.85 19.06
N TYR A 105 -3.49 10.07 19.93
CA TYR A 105 -3.05 11.39 20.38
C TYR A 105 -2.64 12.27 19.20
N LEU A 106 -1.68 11.81 18.38
CA LEU A 106 -1.17 12.56 17.24
C LEU A 106 -2.24 12.86 16.18
N TYR A 107 -3.17 11.93 15.95
CA TYR A 107 -4.22 12.10 14.93
C TYR A 107 -5.40 12.96 15.42
N ARG A 108 -5.84 12.79 16.67
CA ARG A 108 -7.12 13.37 17.16
C ARG A 108 -6.95 14.60 18.03
N HIS A 109 -5.88 14.69 18.81
CA HIS A 109 -5.71 15.74 19.83
C HIS A 109 -5.06 17.02 19.28
N ARG A 110 -4.85 17.08 17.94
CA ARG A 110 -4.33 18.24 17.21
C ARG A 110 -5.40 19.12 16.54
N PHE A 111 -6.66 18.93 16.93
CA PHE A 111 -7.84 19.60 16.37
C PHE A 111 -8.12 19.25 14.90
N TYR A 112 -7.33 19.79 13.96
CA TYR A 112 -7.39 19.43 12.55
C TYR A 112 -6.68 18.10 12.31
N ARG A 113 -7.27 17.26 11.45
CA ARG A 113 -6.86 15.87 11.26
C ARG A 113 -6.46 15.61 9.81
N GLY A 114 -5.50 14.72 9.63
CA GLY A 114 -5.09 14.25 8.31
C GLY A 114 -4.21 15.24 7.54
N GLY A 115 -4.29 15.19 6.23
CA GLY A 115 -3.36 15.88 5.33
C GLY A 115 -2.07 15.09 5.10
N GLU A 116 -1.43 15.32 3.96
CA GLU A 116 -0.30 14.50 3.49
C GLU A 116 0.92 14.62 4.40
N VAL A 117 1.24 15.84 4.81
CA VAL A 117 2.40 16.13 5.66
C VAL A 117 2.26 15.45 7.03
N LEU A 118 1.12 15.64 7.72
CA LEU A 118 0.90 15.03 9.03
C LEU A 118 0.84 13.51 8.95
N MET A 119 0.12 12.96 7.96
CA MET A 119 -0.01 11.50 7.82
C MET A 119 1.31 10.82 7.45
N SER A 120 2.18 11.49 6.67
CA SER A 120 3.51 10.99 6.36
C SER A 120 4.43 10.99 7.59
N ALA A 121 4.48 12.11 8.33
CA ALA A 121 5.25 12.20 9.58
C ALA A 121 4.81 11.14 10.59
N MET A 122 3.49 11.00 10.80
CA MET A 122 2.93 10.00 11.70
C MET A 122 3.20 8.57 11.23
N SER A 123 3.33 8.31 9.93
CA SER A 123 3.66 6.98 9.41
C SER A 123 5.09 6.58 9.77
N GLY A 124 6.04 7.51 9.60
CA GLY A 124 7.42 7.28 10.02
C GLY A 124 7.52 6.93 11.51
N ILE A 125 6.72 7.59 12.35
CA ILE A 125 6.62 7.29 13.78
C ILE A 125 5.97 5.92 14.03
N ASP A 126 4.81 5.63 13.44
CA ASP A 126 4.09 4.36 13.63
C ASP A 126 4.95 3.15 13.23
N ILE A 127 5.62 3.21 12.07
CA ILE A 127 6.51 2.14 11.60
C ILE A 127 7.66 1.91 12.60
N ALA A 128 8.31 2.99 13.06
CA ALA A 128 9.39 2.90 14.04
C ALA A 128 8.93 2.32 15.39
N LEU A 129 7.73 2.68 15.86
CA LEU A 129 7.16 2.14 17.09
C LEU A 129 6.80 0.65 16.96
N TRP A 130 6.28 0.22 15.81
CA TRP A 130 6.05 -1.21 15.55
C TRP A 130 7.35 -2.01 15.45
N ASP A 131 8.39 -1.43 14.87
CA ASP A 131 9.73 -2.02 14.85
C ASP A 131 10.30 -2.19 16.28
N ILE A 132 10.18 -1.15 17.14
CA ILE A 132 10.52 -1.25 18.57
C ILE A 132 9.73 -2.36 19.24
N LYS A 133 8.41 -2.41 19.05
CA LYS A 133 7.56 -3.42 19.68
C LYS A 133 7.95 -4.84 19.28
N GLY A 134 8.22 -5.07 17.99
CA GLY A 134 8.70 -6.37 17.51
C GLY A 134 10.05 -6.76 18.15
N LYS A 135 10.99 -5.82 18.21
CA LYS A 135 12.30 -6.02 18.84
C LYS A 135 12.20 -6.30 20.34
N VAL A 136 11.42 -5.51 21.08
CA VAL A 136 11.21 -5.71 22.53
C VAL A 136 10.60 -7.09 22.82
N LEU A 137 9.64 -7.52 21.99
CA LEU A 137 8.95 -8.80 22.17
C LEU A 137 9.67 -9.99 21.50
N GLY A 138 10.80 -9.76 20.83
CA GLY A 138 11.56 -10.81 20.15
C GLY A 138 10.83 -11.49 18.99
N VAL A 139 9.83 -10.83 18.39
CA VAL A 139 9.02 -11.40 17.31
C VAL A 139 8.90 -10.42 16.13
N PRO A 140 8.77 -10.93 14.90
CA PRO A 140 8.52 -10.07 13.74
C PRO A 140 7.14 -9.43 13.83
N VAL A 141 6.99 -8.23 13.27
CA VAL A 141 5.74 -7.44 13.33
C VAL A 141 4.53 -8.22 12.80
N TRP A 142 4.69 -9.04 11.76
CA TRP A 142 3.59 -9.84 11.21
C TRP A 142 3.03 -10.86 12.22
N GLN A 143 3.84 -11.35 13.18
CA GLN A 143 3.37 -12.24 14.25
C GLN A 143 2.42 -11.48 15.18
N LEU A 144 2.77 -10.22 15.51
CA LEU A 144 1.93 -9.32 16.32
C LEU A 144 0.63 -8.92 15.61
N LEU A 145 0.61 -8.97 14.28
CA LEU A 145 -0.55 -8.66 13.44
C LEU A 145 -1.48 -9.87 13.21
N GLY A 146 -1.25 -10.99 13.89
CA GLY A 146 -2.11 -12.18 13.82
C GLY A 146 -1.48 -13.39 13.13
N GLY A 147 -0.18 -13.34 12.83
CA GLY A 147 0.56 -14.47 12.27
C GLY A 147 0.55 -14.53 10.74
N ALA A 148 1.34 -15.45 10.20
CA ALA A 148 1.49 -15.64 8.76
C ALA A 148 0.22 -16.28 8.16
N VAL A 149 -0.25 -15.70 7.05
CA VAL A 149 -1.35 -16.25 6.23
C VAL A 149 -0.88 -16.69 4.83
N ARG A 150 0.42 -16.55 4.56
CA ARG A 150 1.15 -17.10 3.41
C ARG A 150 2.63 -17.26 3.76
N GLU A 151 3.30 -18.21 3.13
CA GLU A 151 4.76 -18.43 3.32
C GLU A 151 5.60 -17.42 2.55
N ARG A 152 5.14 -17.02 1.36
CA ARG A 152 5.80 -16.02 0.51
C ARG A 152 4.78 -15.03 -0.04
N CYS A 153 5.21 -13.80 -0.22
CA CYS A 153 4.45 -12.76 -0.92
C CYS A 153 4.94 -12.69 -2.36
N GLU A 154 4.02 -12.75 -3.31
CA GLU A 154 4.35 -12.46 -4.71
C GLU A 154 4.64 -10.96 -4.86
N VAL A 155 5.64 -10.63 -5.66
CA VAL A 155 6.08 -9.26 -5.95
C VAL A 155 6.18 -9.06 -7.45
N TYR A 156 6.03 -7.81 -7.89
CA TYR A 156 6.30 -7.40 -9.25
C TYR A 156 7.50 -6.46 -9.29
N GLY A 157 8.24 -6.46 -10.39
CA GLY A 157 9.38 -5.57 -10.61
C GLY A 157 8.94 -4.26 -11.26
N TRP A 158 9.50 -3.13 -10.86
CA TRP A 158 9.28 -1.89 -11.60
C TRP A 158 10.24 -1.80 -12.80
N VAL A 159 9.71 -1.40 -13.96
CA VAL A 159 10.43 -1.18 -15.21
C VAL A 159 10.04 0.15 -15.87
N GLY A 160 10.99 0.73 -16.58
CA GLY A 160 10.85 2.00 -17.29
C GLY A 160 11.58 3.16 -16.60
N GLY A 161 11.02 4.35 -16.80
CA GLY A 161 11.51 5.66 -16.39
C GLY A 161 10.31 6.63 -16.32
N ASP A 162 10.52 7.88 -15.91
CA ASP A 162 9.49 8.93 -16.06
C ASP A 162 9.03 9.08 -17.52
N ARG A 163 9.90 8.71 -18.46
CA ARG A 163 9.58 8.45 -19.87
C ARG A 163 9.76 6.97 -20.18
N PRO A 164 8.81 6.32 -20.86
CA PRO A 164 8.79 4.86 -21.02
C PRO A 164 9.69 4.36 -22.15
N SER A 165 10.92 4.89 -22.26
CA SER A 165 11.96 4.25 -23.08
C SER A 165 12.49 2.99 -22.37
N ASP A 166 13.04 2.05 -23.14
CA ASP A 166 13.78 0.88 -22.62
C ASP A 166 12.97 -0.10 -21.75
N VAL A 167 11.63 0.02 -21.72
CA VAL A 167 10.74 -0.85 -20.94
C VAL A 167 10.97 -2.33 -21.25
N LEU A 168 11.12 -2.68 -22.54
CA LEU A 168 11.33 -4.06 -22.96
C LEU A 168 12.67 -4.62 -22.46
N GLU A 169 13.76 -3.87 -22.58
CA GLU A 169 15.08 -4.29 -22.11
C GLU A 169 15.11 -4.43 -20.59
N GLN A 170 14.52 -3.47 -19.87
CA GLN A 170 14.39 -3.57 -18.41
C GLN A 170 13.51 -4.76 -18.00
N ALA A 171 12.44 -5.06 -18.74
CA ALA A 171 11.60 -6.24 -18.50
C ALA A 171 12.38 -7.54 -18.70
N LYS A 172 13.25 -7.65 -19.72
CA LYS A 172 14.16 -8.79 -19.89
C LYS A 172 15.09 -8.94 -18.69
N VAL A 173 15.65 -7.84 -18.17
CA VAL A 173 16.49 -7.87 -16.95
C VAL A 173 15.67 -8.35 -15.74
N ARG A 174 14.44 -7.87 -15.54
CA ARG A 174 13.57 -8.35 -14.45
C ARG A 174 13.20 -9.82 -14.63
N LYS A 175 12.95 -10.27 -15.85
CA LYS A 175 12.70 -11.68 -16.14
C LYS A 175 13.88 -12.56 -15.76
N ALA A 176 15.10 -12.13 -16.10
CA ALA A 176 16.33 -12.83 -15.70
C ALA A 176 16.53 -12.87 -14.18
N GLN A 177 16.00 -11.89 -13.43
CA GLN A 177 15.94 -11.88 -11.97
C GLN A 177 14.84 -12.80 -11.38
N GLY A 178 14.05 -13.47 -12.21
CA GLY A 178 12.99 -14.39 -11.80
C GLY A 178 11.61 -13.75 -11.62
N PHE A 179 11.43 -12.46 -11.99
CA PHE A 179 10.11 -11.85 -11.98
C PHE A 179 9.24 -12.42 -13.11
N THR A 180 7.99 -12.74 -12.78
CA THR A 180 6.94 -13.10 -13.73
C THR A 180 6.02 -11.92 -14.06
N LYS A 181 6.04 -10.89 -13.20
CA LYS A 181 5.18 -9.70 -13.26
C LYS A 181 5.99 -8.43 -13.13
N VAL A 182 5.60 -7.40 -13.87
CA VAL A 182 6.18 -6.05 -13.78
C VAL A 182 5.12 -4.96 -13.64
N LYS A 183 5.54 -3.77 -13.21
CA LYS A 183 4.76 -2.53 -13.31
C LYS A 183 5.55 -1.50 -14.08
N MET A 184 4.88 -0.79 -14.99
CA MET A 184 5.49 0.26 -15.81
C MET A 184 4.69 1.56 -15.79
N ASN A 185 5.38 2.67 -16.06
CA ASN A 185 4.70 3.90 -16.44
C ASN A 185 4.00 3.69 -17.78
N ALA A 186 2.71 3.97 -17.80
CA ALA A 186 1.84 3.60 -18.90
C ALA A 186 1.86 4.63 -20.03
N THR A 187 1.81 5.92 -19.74
CA THR A 187 1.79 6.97 -20.75
C THR A 187 2.70 8.12 -20.34
N GLU A 188 3.12 8.94 -21.30
CA GLU A 188 3.45 10.33 -21.01
C GLU A 188 2.18 11.12 -20.64
N SER A 189 2.30 12.43 -20.45
CA SER A 189 1.15 13.29 -20.18
C SER A 189 0.24 13.37 -21.41
N ILE A 190 -1.03 12.97 -21.27
CA ILE A 190 -2.04 13.08 -22.33
C ILE A 190 -2.78 14.41 -22.17
N GLY A 191 -2.91 15.15 -23.26
CA GLY A 191 -3.59 16.44 -23.28
C GLY A 191 -5.08 16.36 -22.97
N TRP A 192 -5.70 17.53 -22.76
CA TRP A 192 -7.14 17.63 -22.55
C TRP A 192 -7.95 17.13 -23.76
N LEU A 193 -7.51 17.56 -24.94
CA LEU A 193 -7.94 17.09 -26.25
C LEU A 193 -6.67 16.62 -26.96
N ASP A 194 -6.51 15.31 -27.05
CA ASP A 194 -5.36 14.68 -27.67
C ASP A 194 -5.82 13.71 -28.77
N SER A 195 -4.89 13.31 -29.61
CA SER A 195 -5.14 12.30 -30.63
C SER A 195 -5.37 10.93 -29.96
N PRO A 196 -6.38 10.15 -30.38
CA PRO A 196 -6.49 8.74 -29.97
C PRO A 196 -5.22 7.93 -30.22
N HIS A 197 -4.39 8.33 -31.20
CA HIS A 197 -3.09 7.73 -31.47
C HIS A 197 -2.07 7.87 -30.33
N ALA A 198 -2.25 8.82 -29.40
CA ALA A 198 -1.40 8.94 -28.22
C ALA A 198 -1.50 7.72 -27.28
N LEU A 199 -2.52 6.88 -27.46
CA LEU A 199 -2.72 5.65 -26.68
C LEU A 199 -1.96 4.45 -27.26
N ASP A 200 -1.66 4.47 -28.57
CA ASP A 200 -1.13 3.34 -29.33
C ASP A 200 0.21 2.84 -28.76
N GLU A 201 1.10 3.76 -28.37
CA GLU A 201 2.39 3.41 -27.76
C GLU A 201 2.23 2.65 -26.44
N THR A 202 1.20 2.95 -25.67
CA THR A 202 0.92 2.28 -24.40
C THR A 202 0.48 0.85 -24.62
N VAL A 203 -0.40 0.66 -25.61
CA VAL A 203 -0.88 -0.65 -26.05
C VAL A 203 0.29 -1.48 -26.57
N GLN A 204 1.14 -0.89 -27.42
CA GLN A 204 2.31 -1.56 -27.96
C GLN A 204 3.29 -1.99 -26.85
N ARG A 205 3.62 -1.11 -25.90
CA ARG A 205 4.52 -1.46 -24.78
C ARG A 205 3.97 -2.60 -23.93
N LEU A 206 2.66 -2.65 -23.70
CA LEU A 206 2.04 -3.78 -23.00
C LEU A 206 2.17 -5.07 -23.82
N ALA A 207 1.91 -5.00 -25.14
CA ALA A 207 2.07 -6.14 -26.04
C ALA A 207 3.51 -6.67 -26.04
N ASP A 208 4.50 -5.78 -26.03
CA ASP A 208 5.91 -6.12 -25.98
C ASP A 208 6.26 -6.89 -24.70
N ILE A 209 5.79 -6.45 -23.53
CA ILE A 209 5.98 -7.20 -22.28
C ILE A 209 5.29 -8.57 -22.33
N LYS A 210 4.06 -8.61 -22.88
CA LYS A 210 3.30 -9.86 -23.03
C LYS A 210 4.00 -10.86 -23.95
N SER A 211 4.71 -10.39 -24.98
CA SER A 211 5.52 -11.23 -25.87
C SER A 211 6.67 -11.94 -25.14
N LEU A 212 7.14 -11.38 -24.02
CA LEU A 212 8.10 -12.03 -23.13
C LEU A 212 7.47 -13.10 -22.23
N GLY A 213 6.16 -13.35 -22.31
CA GLY A 213 5.44 -14.24 -21.40
C GLY A 213 5.35 -13.68 -19.97
N MET A 214 5.38 -12.35 -19.82
CA MET A 214 5.24 -11.67 -18.53
C MET A 214 3.92 -10.91 -18.47
N ASP A 215 3.43 -10.69 -17.26
CA ASP A 215 2.28 -9.82 -17.02
C ASP A 215 2.71 -8.42 -16.55
N ALA A 216 1.92 -7.40 -16.91
CA ALA A 216 2.21 -6.01 -16.55
C ALA A 216 1.00 -5.30 -15.92
N GLY A 217 1.26 -4.57 -14.84
CA GLY A 217 0.41 -3.47 -14.37
C GLY A 217 0.84 -2.15 -14.99
N LEU A 218 -0.11 -1.25 -15.23
CA LEU A 218 0.10 0.02 -15.94
C LEU A 218 -0.17 1.19 -15.00
N ASP A 219 0.81 2.04 -14.74
CA ASP A 219 0.67 3.19 -13.85
C ASP A 219 0.59 4.51 -14.63
N PHE A 220 -0.52 5.23 -14.48
CA PHE A 220 -0.82 6.45 -15.24
C PHE A 220 -0.60 7.74 -14.46
N HIS A 221 -0.40 7.69 -13.14
CA HIS A 221 -0.17 8.87 -12.29
C HIS A 221 -1.23 9.99 -12.47
N GLY A 222 -2.47 9.63 -12.79
CA GLY A 222 -3.56 10.57 -13.08
C GLY A 222 -3.37 11.40 -14.36
N ARG A 223 -2.46 11.01 -15.26
CA ARG A 223 -2.09 11.76 -16.47
C ARG A 223 -3.01 11.52 -17.67
N VAL A 224 -4.01 10.64 -17.56
CA VAL A 224 -4.99 10.43 -18.63
C VAL A 224 -6.17 11.35 -18.39
N HIS A 225 -6.50 12.15 -19.40
CA HIS A 225 -7.70 12.96 -19.32
C HIS A 225 -8.98 12.07 -19.40
N LYS A 226 -10.02 12.43 -18.64
CA LYS A 226 -11.24 11.61 -18.46
C LYS A 226 -11.98 11.24 -19.74
N THR A 227 -11.87 12.05 -20.79
CA THR A 227 -12.46 11.79 -22.11
C THR A 227 -11.75 10.65 -22.85
N MET A 228 -10.47 10.41 -22.55
CA MET A 228 -9.64 9.39 -23.21
C MET A 228 -9.59 8.07 -22.44
N ALA A 229 -9.85 8.10 -21.12
CA ALA A 229 -9.72 6.92 -20.26
C ALA A 229 -10.57 5.70 -20.70
N LYS A 230 -11.77 5.93 -21.25
CA LYS A 230 -12.61 4.83 -21.76
C LYS A 230 -12.04 4.21 -23.04
N GLN A 231 -11.51 5.04 -23.94
CA GLN A 231 -10.87 4.57 -25.17
C GLN A 231 -9.61 3.77 -24.84
N LEU A 232 -8.79 4.29 -23.92
CA LEU A 232 -7.61 3.61 -23.40
C LEU A 232 -7.97 2.23 -22.82
N ALA A 233 -8.99 2.15 -21.95
CA ALA A 233 -9.39 0.88 -21.36
C ALA A 233 -9.83 -0.13 -22.45
N GLN A 234 -10.63 0.32 -23.42
CA GLN A 234 -11.08 -0.51 -24.54
C GLN A 234 -9.91 -1.04 -25.38
N GLN A 235 -8.90 -0.22 -25.67
CA GLN A 235 -7.73 -0.64 -26.43
C GLN A 235 -6.82 -1.59 -25.65
N LEU A 236 -6.77 -1.47 -24.32
CA LEU A 236 -5.95 -2.34 -23.46
C LEU A 236 -6.60 -3.69 -23.15
N GLU A 237 -7.92 -3.80 -23.21
CA GLU A 237 -8.66 -5.02 -22.84
C GLU A 237 -8.19 -6.29 -23.58
N PRO A 238 -7.98 -6.27 -24.91
CA PRO A 238 -7.46 -7.43 -25.64
C PRO A 238 -6.10 -7.93 -25.13
N HIS A 239 -5.30 -7.04 -24.55
CA HIS A 239 -3.95 -7.33 -24.06
C HIS A 239 -3.92 -7.75 -22.58
N ARG A 240 -5.06 -7.68 -21.88
CA ARG A 240 -5.27 -8.23 -20.53
C ARG A 240 -4.19 -7.79 -19.52
N PRO A 241 -4.02 -6.49 -19.26
CA PRO A 241 -3.11 -6.03 -18.19
C PRO A 241 -3.55 -6.56 -16.82
N LEU A 242 -2.62 -6.63 -15.86
CA LEU A 242 -2.94 -7.01 -14.48
C LEU A 242 -3.89 -6.02 -13.82
N PHE A 243 -3.63 -4.73 -14.07
CA PHE A 243 -4.44 -3.61 -13.61
C PHE A 243 -4.03 -2.33 -14.36
N ILE A 244 -4.91 -1.33 -14.32
CA ILE A 244 -4.56 0.08 -14.57
C ILE A 244 -4.55 0.83 -13.23
N GLU A 245 -3.44 1.48 -12.90
CA GLU A 245 -3.19 2.22 -11.67
C GLU A 245 -3.33 3.73 -11.92
N GLU A 246 -4.12 4.40 -11.08
CA GLU A 246 -4.41 5.83 -11.15
C GLU A 246 -4.72 6.33 -12.58
N PRO A 247 -5.65 5.71 -13.33
CA PRO A 247 -5.98 6.17 -14.68
C PRO A 247 -6.55 7.59 -14.68
N LEU A 248 -7.19 8.01 -13.58
CA LEU A 248 -7.71 9.35 -13.37
C LEU A 248 -7.25 9.89 -12.02
N LEU A 249 -7.27 11.21 -11.86
CA LEU A 249 -6.99 11.86 -10.58
C LEU A 249 -7.95 11.38 -9.48
N PRO A 250 -7.48 11.19 -8.23
CA PRO A 250 -8.30 10.65 -7.13
C PRO A 250 -9.58 11.44 -6.79
N GLY A 251 -9.65 12.73 -7.13
CA GLY A 251 -10.83 13.57 -6.92
C GLY A 251 -12.01 13.25 -7.85
N LEU A 252 -11.77 12.56 -8.97
CA LEU A 252 -12.78 12.27 -10.00
C LEU A 252 -13.53 10.97 -9.72
N VAL A 253 -14.16 10.87 -8.53
CA VAL A 253 -14.76 9.62 -8.02
C VAL A 253 -15.88 9.10 -8.94
N ASN A 254 -16.70 9.99 -9.49
CA ASN A 254 -17.81 9.58 -10.37
C ASN A 254 -17.28 9.10 -11.72
N GLU A 255 -16.31 9.80 -12.29
CA GLU A 255 -15.67 9.39 -13.54
C GLU A 255 -14.89 8.08 -13.40
N MET A 256 -14.24 7.86 -12.25
CA MET A 256 -13.60 6.58 -11.94
C MET A 256 -14.62 5.45 -11.86
N LYS A 257 -15.79 5.68 -11.24
CA LYS A 257 -16.90 4.71 -11.22
C LYS A 257 -17.44 4.44 -12.64
N ASP A 258 -17.56 5.48 -13.45
CA ASP A 258 -18.00 5.36 -14.84
C ASP A 258 -17.03 4.58 -15.72
N LEU A 259 -15.73 4.65 -15.42
CA LEU A 259 -14.67 3.86 -16.05
C LEU A 259 -14.75 2.41 -15.58
N TYR A 260 -14.84 2.19 -14.26
CA TYR A 260 -14.97 0.86 -13.65
C TYR A 260 -16.13 0.07 -14.26
N ASN A 261 -17.29 0.70 -14.46
CA ASN A 261 -18.47 0.04 -15.05
C ASN A 261 -18.34 -0.26 -16.56
N LYS A 262 -17.27 0.19 -17.22
CA LYS A 262 -17.08 0.06 -18.68
C LYS A 262 -15.90 -0.81 -19.08
N THR A 263 -15.16 -1.34 -18.12
CA THR A 263 -14.04 -2.23 -18.42
C THR A 263 -14.02 -3.41 -17.46
N SER A 264 -13.53 -4.53 -17.98
CA SER A 264 -13.18 -5.73 -17.21
C SER A 264 -11.79 -5.62 -16.56
N ILE A 265 -10.98 -4.63 -16.95
CA ILE A 265 -9.62 -4.46 -16.41
C ILE A 265 -9.70 -4.04 -14.93
N PRO A 266 -8.95 -4.70 -14.03
CA PRO A 266 -8.86 -4.25 -12.64
C PRO A 266 -8.33 -2.81 -12.54
N ILE A 267 -9.03 -1.97 -11.77
CA ILE A 267 -8.57 -0.60 -11.51
C ILE A 267 -7.92 -0.56 -10.12
N ALA A 268 -6.63 -0.23 -10.10
CA ALA A 268 -5.87 0.06 -8.92
C ALA A 268 -5.85 1.56 -8.65
N ASN A 269 -6.10 1.97 -7.40
CA ASN A 269 -5.90 3.37 -7.02
C ASN A 269 -4.88 3.42 -5.89
N ALA A 270 -3.84 4.22 -6.07
CA ALA A 270 -3.16 4.87 -4.97
C ALA A 270 -3.90 6.20 -4.71
N SER A 271 -3.99 6.60 -3.46
CA SER A 271 -4.39 7.96 -3.14
C SER A 271 -3.80 8.31 -1.81
N SER A 272 -3.40 9.56 -1.68
CA SER A 272 -3.28 10.21 -0.38
C SER A 272 -4.54 9.88 0.45
N PRO A 273 -4.39 9.37 1.69
CA PRO A 273 -5.53 8.99 2.53
C PRO A 273 -6.46 10.17 2.87
N ALA A 274 -6.04 11.42 2.62
CA ALA A 274 -6.93 12.57 2.68
C ALA A 274 -8.07 12.50 1.63
N LEU A 275 -7.82 11.85 0.49
CA LEU A 275 -8.77 11.70 -0.63
C LEU A 275 -9.43 10.32 -0.68
N MET A 276 -8.81 9.27 -0.10
CA MET A 276 -9.50 7.99 0.17
C MET A 276 -10.48 8.13 1.34
N SER A 277 -11.52 8.92 1.15
CA SER A 277 -12.68 8.86 2.03
C SER A 277 -13.32 7.48 1.91
N ALA A 278 -13.91 6.97 3.01
CA ALA A 278 -14.80 5.81 2.99
C ALA A 278 -15.90 5.91 1.90
N HIS A 279 -16.13 7.13 1.40
CA HIS A 279 -16.94 7.44 0.23
C HIS A 279 -16.51 6.72 -1.07
N THR A 280 -15.22 6.69 -1.42
CA THR A 280 -14.72 6.03 -2.66
C THR A 280 -14.89 4.51 -2.58
N LEU A 281 -14.60 3.93 -1.42
CA LEU A 281 -14.80 2.51 -1.12
C LEU A 281 -16.29 2.12 -1.18
N ARG A 282 -17.18 2.95 -0.60
CA ARG A 282 -18.64 2.69 -0.58
C ARG A 282 -19.31 2.80 -1.96
N ARG A 283 -18.70 3.52 -2.91
CA ARG A 283 -19.27 3.74 -4.25
C ARG A 283 -18.84 2.72 -5.30
N GLY A 284 -17.96 1.77 -4.96
CA GLY A 284 -17.55 0.69 -5.85
C GLY A 284 -16.72 1.16 -7.05
N ALA A 285 -15.76 2.06 -6.83
CA ALA A 285 -14.98 2.70 -7.91
C ALA A 285 -13.58 2.10 -8.12
N SER A 286 -13.29 0.92 -7.55
CA SER A 286 -11.95 0.30 -7.64
C SER A 286 -11.98 -1.20 -7.31
N THR A 287 -11.14 -1.97 -8.00
CA THR A 287 -10.99 -3.42 -7.81
C THR A 287 -9.86 -3.75 -6.85
N SER A 288 -8.88 -2.86 -6.70
CA SER A 288 -7.69 -3.09 -5.86
C SER A 288 -7.13 -1.76 -5.34
N PHE A 289 -6.57 -1.78 -4.14
CA PHE A 289 -6.05 -0.56 -3.52
C PHE A 289 -4.54 -0.64 -3.32
N SER A 290 -3.82 0.30 -3.92
CA SER A 290 -2.37 0.47 -3.78
C SER A 290 -2.13 1.39 -2.60
N LEU A 291 -2.02 0.83 -1.40
CA LEU A 291 -1.73 1.60 -0.18
C LEU A 291 -0.23 1.54 0.15
N THR A 292 0.45 2.68 0.11
CA THR A 292 1.84 2.81 0.54
C THR A 292 1.93 2.99 2.05
N LEU A 293 2.83 2.28 2.73
CA LEU A 293 2.97 2.37 4.20
C LEU A 293 3.35 3.79 4.63
N ARG A 294 4.26 4.44 3.89
CA ARG A 294 4.85 5.76 4.19
C ARG A 294 3.86 6.91 4.30
N THR A 295 2.69 6.84 3.68
CA THR A 295 1.68 7.91 3.71
C THR A 295 0.50 7.59 4.62
N GLN A 296 0.48 6.40 5.24
CA GLN A 296 -0.57 5.97 6.16
C GLN A 296 -0.01 5.61 7.52
N ALA A 297 -0.24 6.50 8.48
CA ALA A 297 -0.07 6.16 9.89
C ALA A 297 -1.14 5.15 10.35
N ALA A 298 -0.70 4.14 11.11
CA ALA A 298 -1.39 2.98 11.67
C ALA A 298 -1.44 1.74 10.75
N SER A 299 -0.44 0.86 10.91
CA SER A 299 -0.43 -0.54 10.42
C SER A 299 -1.73 -1.30 10.75
N ARG A 300 -2.37 -0.96 11.87
CA ARG A 300 -3.66 -1.54 12.30
C ARG A 300 -4.89 -0.89 11.66
N ARG A 301 -4.86 0.39 11.23
CA ARG A 301 -5.94 0.93 10.35
C ARG A 301 -5.92 0.23 9.00
N ARG A 302 -4.75 -0.16 8.50
CA ARG A 302 -4.66 -1.02 7.32
C ARG A 302 -5.21 -2.41 7.59
N ALA A 303 -4.86 -3.03 8.72
CA ALA A 303 -5.51 -4.29 9.13
C ALA A 303 -7.03 -4.14 9.24
N ARG A 304 -7.54 -3.00 9.75
CA ARG A 304 -8.97 -2.67 9.83
C ARG A 304 -9.61 -2.39 8.47
N LEU A 305 -8.93 -1.69 7.56
CA LEU A 305 -9.37 -1.44 6.18
C LEU A 305 -9.44 -2.75 5.39
N LEU A 306 -8.46 -3.64 5.61
CA LEU A 306 -8.41 -4.99 5.05
C LEU A 306 -9.37 -5.96 5.75
N SER A 307 -9.76 -5.68 7.00
CA SER A 307 -10.73 -6.46 7.79
C SER A 307 -12.14 -5.88 7.77
N TRP A 308 -12.41 -4.82 6.99
CA TRP A 308 -13.78 -4.37 6.76
C TRP A 308 -14.57 -5.54 6.16
N PRO A 309 -15.79 -5.79 6.63
CA PRO A 309 -16.46 -7.06 6.42
C PRO A 309 -16.58 -7.38 4.93
N ARG A 310 -16.36 -8.67 4.61
CA ARG A 310 -16.68 -9.36 3.34
C ARG A 310 -18.15 -9.24 2.90
N ARG A 311 -18.93 -8.28 3.40
CA ARG A 311 -20.33 -8.01 3.01
C ARG A 311 -20.48 -7.45 1.59
N MET A 312 -19.40 -7.38 0.80
CA MET A 312 -19.43 -7.23 -0.66
C MET A 312 -19.20 -8.54 -1.43
N ILE A 313 -19.14 -9.70 -0.76
CA ILE A 313 -19.08 -11.05 -1.36
C ILE A 313 -20.31 -11.86 -0.88
N SER A 314 -21.51 -11.30 -1.02
CA SER A 314 -22.75 -12.04 -0.78
C SER A 314 -23.92 -11.62 -1.68
N VAL A 315 -23.63 -11.24 -2.93
CA VAL A 315 -24.66 -11.14 -3.99
C VAL A 315 -24.16 -11.90 -5.21
N LEU A 316 -24.00 -13.22 -5.07
CA LEU A 316 -23.94 -14.13 -6.22
C LEU A 316 -24.37 -15.56 -5.85
N LEU A 317 -25.40 -15.69 -5.03
CA LEU A 317 -26.13 -16.95 -4.84
C LEU A 317 -27.61 -16.62 -4.58
N ARG A 318 -28.32 -16.22 -5.65
CA ARG A 318 -29.79 -16.29 -5.83
C ARG A 318 -30.17 -15.53 -7.09
N THR A 319 -30.18 -16.23 -8.22
CA THR A 319 -31.27 -16.29 -9.22
C THR A 319 -30.78 -17.08 -10.43
N VAL A 320 -30.80 -18.40 -10.31
CA VAL A 320 -31.13 -19.30 -11.41
C VAL A 320 -32.14 -20.28 -10.81
N ARG A 321 -33.42 -19.99 -11.05
CA ARG A 321 -34.41 -21.01 -11.37
C ARG A 321 -34.84 -20.72 -12.79
#